data_AF-A0A1J3CWK9-F1
#
_entry.id   AF-A0A1J3CWK9-F1
#
_cell.length_a   1.000
_cell.length_b   1.000
_cell.length_c   1.000
_cell.angle_alpha   90.00
_cell.angle_beta   90.00
_cell.angle_gamma   90.00
#
_symmetry.space_group_name_H-M   'P 1'
#
loop_
_entity.id
_entity.type
_entity.pdbx_description
1 polymer ?
#
loop_
_entity_poly.entity_id
_entity_poly.type
_entity_poly.pdbx_seq_one_letter_code
_entity_poly.pdbx_strand_id
1 'polypeptide(L)'
;MLNVDNTKWEQELDEFGVEGIPHFAFLDRQGNEEGNVVGRLPRQYLVENVNALAAGKQSIPHARAVGQYTSAESRKVHQVTDPLSHG
;
A
#
# COMPACT_ATOMS: atom_id res chain seq x y z
N MET A 1 -16.72 -1.12 5.04
CA MET A 1 -15.91 -0.59 3.92
C MET A 1 -14.55 -0.19 4.47
N LEU A 2 -13.50 -0.81 3.96
CA LEU A 2 -12.14 -0.32 4.10
C LEU A 2 -11.92 0.81 3.09
N ASN A 3 -11.02 1.76 3.37
CA ASN A 3 -10.71 2.86 2.42
C ASN A 3 -10.35 2.34 1.02
N VAL A 4 -9.74 1.16 0.96
CA VAL A 4 -9.33 0.46 -0.26
C VAL A 4 -10.46 -0.15 -1.09
N ASP A 5 -11.71 -0.11 -0.60
CA ASP A 5 -12.91 -0.56 -1.33
C ASP A 5 -13.49 0.56 -2.24
N ASN A 6 -12.91 1.77 -2.18
CA ASN A 6 -13.32 2.90 -3.00
C ASN A 6 -12.59 2.84 -4.35
N THR A 7 -13.36 2.87 -5.45
CA THR A 7 -12.87 2.80 -6.84
C THR A 7 -11.81 3.84 -7.16
N LYS A 8 -11.80 4.97 -6.44
CA LYS A 8 -10.77 6.01 -6.57
C LYS A 8 -9.34 5.53 -6.30
N TRP A 9 -9.16 4.41 -5.61
CA TRP A 9 -7.84 3.86 -5.30
C TRP A 9 -7.36 2.82 -6.31
N GLU A 10 -8.19 2.38 -7.26
CA GLU A 10 -7.82 1.32 -8.23
C GLU A 10 -6.56 1.69 -9.00
N GLN A 11 -6.45 2.94 -9.44
CA GLN A 11 -5.28 3.40 -10.19
C GLN A 11 -4.01 3.36 -9.33
N GLU A 12 -4.08 3.80 -8.07
CA GLU A 12 -2.95 3.77 -7.14
C GLU A 12 -2.59 2.32 -6.73
N LEU A 13 -3.57 1.43 -6.64
CA LEU A 13 -3.32 0.03 -6.30
C LEU A 13 -2.55 -0.69 -7.41
N ASP A 14 -2.90 -0.42 -8.67
CA ASP A 14 -2.16 -0.91 -9.83
C ASP A 14 -0.79 -0.23 -9.96
N GLU A 15 -0.72 1.09 -9.76
CA GLU A 15 0.53 1.87 -9.86
C GLU A 15 1.57 1.43 -8.82
N PHE A 16 1.14 1.14 -7.59
CA PHE A 16 2.03 0.67 -6.53
C PHE A 16 2.11 -0.87 -6.42
N GLY A 17 1.55 -1.63 -7.36
CA GLY A 17 1.62 -3.10 -7.38
C GLY A 17 1.10 -3.75 -6.10
N VAL A 18 0.00 -3.23 -5.54
CA VAL A 18 -0.54 -3.67 -4.26
C VAL A 18 -1.27 -5.01 -4.43
N GLU A 19 -0.52 -6.10 -4.38
CA GLU A 19 -1.08 -7.47 -4.48
C GLU A 19 -1.68 -7.96 -3.15
N GLY A 20 -1.32 -7.32 -2.02
CA GLY A 20 -1.73 -7.72 -0.68
C GLY A 20 -1.86 -6.57 0.32
N ILE A 21 -2.79 -6.70 1.27
CA ILE A 21 -3.06 -5.69 2.32
C ILE A 21 -2.67 -6.25 3.70
N PRO A 22 -2.06 -5.44 4.59
CA PRO A 22 -1.62 -4.05 4.39
C PRO A 22 -0.35 -3.92 3.54
N HIS A 23 -0.20 -2.82 2.79
CA HIS A 23 1.00 -2.51 2.01
C HIS A 23 1.59 -1.18 2.50
N PHE A 24 2.92 -1.15 2.71
CA PHE A 24 3.67 0.05 3.08
C PHE A 24 4.75 0.33 2.04
N ALA A 25 4.68 1.50 1.39
CA ALA A 25 5.75 2.02 0.54
C ALA A 25 6.52 3.11 1.29
N PHE A 26 7.85 3.08 1.20
CA PHE A 26 8.76 4.04 1.82
C PHE A 26 9.38 4.91 0.71
N LEU A 27 9.12 6.21 0.73
CA LEU A 27 9.55 7.13 -0.32
C LEU A 27 10.66 8.08 0.15
N ASP A 28 11.59 8.41 -0.74
CA ASP A 28 12.59 9.45 -0.52
C ASP A 28 11.97 10.87 -0.56
N ARG A 29 12.81 11.91 -0.44
CA ARG A 29 12.35 13.31 -0.47
C ARG A 29 11.85 13.77 -1.84
N GLN A 30 12.20 13.04 -2.89
CA GLN A 30 11.82 13.30 -4.28
C GLN A 30 10.57 12.50 -4.68
N GLY A 31 10.11 11.59 -3.83
CA GLY A 31 8.96 10.72 -4.09
C GLY A 31 9.32 9.39 -4.74
N ASN A 32 10.61 9.05 -4.86
CA ASN A 32 11.04 7.75 -5.39
C ASN A 32 10.94 6.67 -4.31
N GLU A 33 10.64 5.44 -4.71
CA GLU A 33 10.54 4.31 -3.81
C GLU A 33 11.91 3.81 -3.33
N GLU A 34 12.11 3.79 -2.02
CA GLU A 34 13.29 3.24 -1.32
C GLU A 34 13.04 1.81 -0.79
N GLY A 35 11.79 1.35 -0.88
CA GLY A 35 11.38 -0.04 -0.68
C GLY A 35 9.96 -0.18 -0.14
N ASN A 36 9.50 -1.44 -0.01
CA ASN A 36 8.12 -1.72 0.36
C ASN A 36 7.94 -2.98 1.25
N VAL A 37 6.80 -3.07 1.91
CA VAL A 37 6.44 -4.21 2.78
C VAL A 37 5.00 -4.58 2.54
N VAL A 38 4.76 -5.85 2.23
CA VAL A 38 3.42 -6.42 2.10
C VAL A 38 3.10 -7.30 3.31
N GLY A 39 1.92 -7.11 3.89
CA GLY A 39 1.40 -7.86 5.02
C GLY A 39 1.72 -7.25 6.38
N ARG A 40 1.18 -7.88 7.44
CA ARG A 40 1.32 -7.42 8.82
C ARG A 40 2.80 -7.33 9.21
N LEU A 41 3.25 -6.10 9.46
CA LEU A 41 4.61 -5.78 9.88
C LEU A 41 4.70 -5.65 11.41
N PRO A 42 5.72 -6.24 12.08
CA PRO A 42 5.98 -5.96 13.49
C PRO A 42 6.23 -4.46 13.73
N ARG A 43 5.71 -3.92 14.84
CA ARG A 43 5.87 -2.50 15.19
C ARG A 43 7.33 -2.03 15.16
N GLN A 44 8.24 -2.87 15.64
CA GLN A 44 9.66 -2.57 15.67
C GLN A 44 10.22 -2.29 14.26
N TYR A 45 9.83 -3.09 13.26
CA TYR A 45 10.31 -2.92 11.90
C TYR A 45 9.80 -1.63 11.26
N LEU A 46 8.55 -1.26 11.55
CA LEU A 46 8.01 0.02 11.10
C LEU A 46 8.81 1.19 11.67
N VAL A 47 9.11 1.15 12.97
CA VAL A 47 9.89 2.20 13.65
C VAL A 47 11.31 2.29 13.05
N GLU A 48 11.97 1.16 12.84
CA GLU A 48 13.31 1.11 12.27
C GLU A 48 13.34 1.64 10.82
N ASN A 49 12.34 1.29 10.00
CA ASN A 49 12.22 1.78 8.64
C ASN A 49 11.98 3.30 8.59
N VAL A 50 11.06 3.81 9.42
CA VAL A 50 10.75 5.26 9.49
C VAL A 50 11.95 6.05 10.00
N ASN A 51 12.68 5.54 11.00
CA ASN A 51 13.90 6.18 11.48
C ASN A 51 15.00 6.21 10.41
N ALA A 52 15.11 5.15 9.60
CA ALA A 52 16.05 5.12 8.47
C ALA A 52 15.72 6.17 7.41
N LEU A 53 14.44 6.30 7.05
CA LEU A 53 13.95 7.35 6.15
C LEU A 53 14.23 8.76 6.69
N ALA A 54 13.86 9.01 7.95
CA ALA A 54 14.04 10.32 8.59
C ALA A 54 15.52 10.73 8.64
N ALA A 55 16.42 9.77 8.83
CA ALA A 55 17.87 9.97 8.80
C ALA A 55 18.44 10.08 7.38
N GLY A 56 17.64 9.86 6.32
CA GLY A 56 18.11 9.89 4.93
C GLY A 56 19.11 8.78 4.61
N LYS A 57 18.97 7.60 5.23
CA LYS A 57 19.83 6.45 4.92
C LYS A 57 19.57 5.98 3.48
N GLN A 58 20.63 5.54 2.80
CA GLN A 58 20.57 4.98 1.45
C GLN A 58 19.81 3.64 1.34
N SER A 59 19.45 3.03 2.47
CA SER A 59 18.70 1.77 2.46
C SER A 59 17.80 1.64 3.68
N ILE A 60 16.63 1.04 3.47
CA ILE A 60 15.63 0.77 4.49
C ILE A 60 15.81 -0.68 5.00
N PRO A 61 16.00 -0.91 6.31
CA PRO A 61 16.42 -2.23 6.84
C PRO A 61 15.46 -3.40 6.54
N HIS A 62 14.14 -3.16 6.59
CA HIS A 62 13.11 -4.19 6.41
C HIS A 62 12.25 -3.96 5.16
N ALA A 63 12.79 -3.27 4.14
CA ALA A 63 12.09 -2.88 2.91
C ALA A 63 11.73 -4.03 1.95
N ARG A 64 11.80 -5.29 2.42
CA ARG A 64 11.41 -6.49 1.66
C ARG A 64 10.73 -7.53 2.55
N ALA A 65 10.29 -7.13 3.74
CA ALA A 65 9.61 -8.06 4.64
C ALA A 65 8.22 -8.41 4.09
N VAL A 66 7.90 -9.70 4.05
CA VAL A 66 6.57 -10.20 3.70
C VAL A 66 5.93 -10.81 4.94
N GLY A 67 4.85 -10.20 5.41
CA GLY A 67 4.03 -10.67 6.54
C GLY A 67 2.75 -11.36 6.06
N GLN A 68 1.84 -11.67 6.99
CA GLN A 68 0.51 -12.15 6.60
C GLN A 68 -0.28 -11.04 5.90
N TYR A 69 -0.80 -11.32 4.72
CA TYR A 69 -1.61 -10.40 3.92
C TYR A 69 -2.88 -11.09 3.40
N THR A 70 -3.86 -10.28 3.01
CA THR A 70 -5.01 -10.73 2.21
C THR A 70 -4.89 -10.18 0.80
N SER A 71 -5.33 -10.95 -0.21
CA SER A 71 -5.29 -10.52 -1.60
C SER A 71 -6.13 -9.26 -1.80
N ALA A 72 -5.54 -8.29 -2.49
CA ALA A 72 -6.23 -7.08 -2.89
C ALA A 72 -7.28 -7.36 -3.99
N GLU A 73 -7.15 -8.43 -4.78
CA GLU A 73 -8.12 -8.79 -5.83
C GLU A 73 -9.42 -9.39 -5.29
N SER A 74 -9.42 -9.89 -4.05
CA SER A 74 -10.61 -10.48 -3.41
C SER A 74 -11.70 -9.44 -3.02
N ARG A 75 -11.47 -8.16 -3.34
CA ARG A 75 -12.39 -7.05 -3.07
C ARG A 75 -13.62 -7.12 -3.99
N LYS A 76 -14.81 -7.18 -3.41
CA LYS A 76 -16.07 -6.94 -4.15
C LYS A 76 -16.25 -5.44 -4.35
N VAL A 77 -15.69 -4.89 -5.41
CA VAL A 77 -15.98 -3.53 -5.85
C VAL A 77 -17.46 -3.49 -6.28
N HIS A 78 -18.32 -2.82 -5.52
CA HIS A 78 -19.66 -2.52 -6.02
C HIS A 78 -19.50 -1.45 -7.10
N GLN A 79 -19.79 -1.82 -8.35
CA GLN A 79 -19.89 -0.85 -9.44
C GLN A 79 -20.79 0.29 -8.99
N VAL A 80 -20.25 1.51 -9.01
CA VAL A 80 -21.05 2.73 -8.88
C VAL A 80 -22.03 2.69 -10.04
N THR A 81 -23.32 2.50 -9.73
CA THR A 81 -24.38 2.53 -10.73
C THR A 81 -24.32 3.85 -11.49
N ASP A 82 -24.23 3.76 -12.82
CA ASP A 82 -24.21 4.92 -13.71
C ASP A 82 -25.44 5.81 -13.45
N PRO A 83 -25.27 7.15 -13.35
CA PRO A 83 -26.38 8.07 -13.16
C PRO A 83 -27.40 8.10 -14.33
N LEU A 84 -27.09 7.40 -15.43
CA LEU A 84 -27.96 7.23 -16.60
C LEU A 84 -28.92 6.01 -16.51
N SER A 85 -28.93 5.24 -15.41
CA SER A 85 -29.80 4.05 -15.27
C SER A 85 -31.22 4.32 -14.74
N HIS A 86 -31.73 5.54 -14.90
CA HIS A 86 -33.16 5.83 -14.68
C HIS A 86 -33.80 6.40 -15.95
N GLY A 87 -34.49 5.55 -16.70
CA GLY A 87 -35.42 5.94 -17.76
C GLY A 87 -35.23 5.16 -19.04
#